data_AF-A0A7X5VPM1-F1
#
_entry.id   AF-A0A7X5VPM1-F1
#
_cell.length_a   1.000
_cell.length_b   1.000
_cell.length_c   1.000
_cell.angle_alpha   90.00
_cell.angle_beta   90.00
_cell.angle_gamma   90.00
#
_symmetry.space_group_name_H-M   'P 1'
#
loop_
_entity.id
_entity.type
_entity.pdbx_description
1 polymer ?
#
loop_
_entity_poly.entity_id
_entity_poly.type
_entity_poly.pdbx_seq_one_letter_code
_entity_poly.pdbx_strand_id
1 'polypeptide(L)' 'FNESVVIGEFYRRTGEVLRSLDGLDHEIVFVDDGSSDDSYGLLSKLARDDPRVRVIKFSRNFGHQIAITAGLDHTRG' A
#
# COMPACT_ATOMS: atom_id res chain seq x y z
N PHE A 1 4.96 -6.55 -6.67
CA PHE A 1 4.93 -8.02 -6.46
C PHE A 1 6.31 -8.44 -6.01
N ASN A 2 6.45 -9.05 -4.83
CA ASN A 2 7.74 -9.42 -4.20
C ASN A 2 8.71 -8.24 -4.01
N GLU A 3 8.27 -7.21 -3.28
CA GLU A 3 9.00 -5.94 -3.08
C GLU A 3 9.35 -5.69 -1.60
N SER A 4 9.48 -6.76 -0.82
CA SER A 4 9.77 -6.73 0.63
C SER A 4 10.92 -5.80 1.04
N VAL A 5 11.95 -5.66 0.20
CA VAL A 5 13.11 -4.78 0.45
C VAL A 5 12.79 -3.30 0.25
N VAL A 6 11.82 -2.96 -0.61
CA VAL A 6 11.55 -1.59 -1.07
C VAL A 6 10.35 -0.96 -0.34
N ILE A 7 9.40 -1.77 0.14
CA ILE A 7 8.15 -1.32 0.76
C ILE A 7 8.38 -0.32 1.89
N GLY A 8 9.34 -0.58 2.78
CA GLY A 8 9.63 0.30 3.92
C GLY A 8 10.15 1.68 3.49
N GLU A 9 11.09 1.71 2.55
CA GLU A 9 11.68 2.96 2.06
C GLU A 9 10.69 3.76 1.20
N PHE A 10 9.87 3.08 0.40
CA PHE A 10 8.79 3.72 -0.36
C PHE A 10 7.79 4.38 0.58
N TYR A 11 7.30 3.66 1.60
CA TYR A 11 6.37 4.22 2.59
C TYR A 11 6.98 5.43 3.32
N ARG A 12 8.26 5.34 3.73
CA ARG A 12 8.96 6.45 4.41
C ARG A 12 9.01 7.70 3.53
N ARG A 13 9.51 7.59 2.29
CA ARG A 13 9.67 8.73 1.37
C ARG A 13 8.34 9.34 0.96
N THR A 14 7.36 8.52 0.63
CA THR A 14 6.01 8.99 0.26
C THR A 14 5.34 9.66 1.45
N GLY A 15 5.44 9.09 2.65
CA GLY A 15 4.91 9.67 3.87
C GLY A 15 5.55 11.00 4.25
N GLU A 16 6.85 11.19 4.02
CA GLU A 16 7.53 12.48 4.21
C GLU A 16 6.96 13.57 3.29
N VAL A 17 6.75 13.25 2.01
CA VAL A 17 6.16 14.18 1.05
C VAL A 17 4.72 14.50 1.43
N LEU A 18 3.90 13.50 1.74
CA LEU A 18 2.49 13.72 2.11
C LEU A 18 2.36 14.54 3.41
N ARG A 19 3.24 14.35 4.39
CA ARG A 19 3.28 15.18 5.61
C ARG A 19 3.70 16.63 5.36
N SER A 20 4.47 16.89 4.31
CA SER A 20 4.85 18.26 3.92
C SER A 20 3.73 19.04 3.21
N LEU A 21 2.64 18.36 2.82
CA LEU A 21 1.47 18.98 2.24
C LEU A 21 0.48 19.35 3.35
N ASP A 22 0.60 20.57 3.87
CA ASP A 22 -0.25 21.06 4.95
C ASP A 22 -1.74 21.02 4.58
N GLY A 23 -2.56 20.57 5.53
CA GLY A 23 -4.03 20.59 5.42
C GLY A 23 -4.64 19.48 4.56
N LEU A 24 -3.84 18.51 4.09
CA LEU A 24 -4.33 17.40 3.28
C LEU A 24 -4.52 16.14 4.12
N ASP A 25 -5.77 15.72 4.28
CA ASP A 25 -6.04 14.35 4.75
C ASP A 25 -5.74 13.38 3.60
N HIS A 26 -5.11 12.26 3.92
CA HIS A 26 -4.65 11.32 2.91
C HIS A 26 -4.69 9.89 3.43
N GLU A 27 -4.83 9.00 2.46
CA GLU A 27 -4.79 7.56 2.66
C GLU A 27 -3.79 6.94 1.68
N ILE A 28 -3.06 5.93 2.13
CA ILE A 28 -2.18 5.12 1.29
C ILE A 28 -2.77 3.72 1.18
N VAL A 29 -3.21 3.35 -0.02
CA VAL A 29 -3.71 2.00 -0.32
C VAL A 29 -2.64 1.20 -1.04
N PHE A 30 -2.14 0.14 -0.39
CA PHE A 30 -1.27 -0.85 -1.02
C PHE A 30 -2.09 -2.02 -1.56
N VAL A 31 -1.78 -2.44 -2.78
CA VAL A 31 -2.38 -3.63 -3.39
C VAL A 31 -1.30 -4.70 -3.55
N ASP A 32 -1.41 -5.77 -2.77
CA ASP A 32 -0.58 -6.96 -2.88
C ASP A 32 -1.16 -7.91 -3.93
N ASP A 33 -0.58 -7.90 -5.13
CA ASP A 33 -0.97 -8.72 -6.29
C ASP A 33 -0.46 -10.17 -6.18
N GLY A 34 -0.75 -10.82 -5.05
CA GLY A 34 -0.44 -12.22 -4.80
C GLY A 34 1.04 -12.52 -4.53
N SER A 35 1.76 -11.65 -3.82
CA SER A 35 3.17 -11.88 -3.49
C SER A 35 3.37 -13.20 -2.72
N SER A 36 4.49 -13.87 -2.99
CA SER A 36 4.87 -15.13 -2.34
C SER A 36 5.99 -14.95 -1.31
N ASP A 37 6.53 -13.74 -1.17
CA ASP A 37 7.50 -13.35 -0.14
C ASP A 37 6.82 -12.63 1.04
N ASP A 38 7.62 -12.02 1.92
CA ASP A 38 7.11 -11.32 3.12
C ASP A 38 6.50 -9.93 2.85
N SER A 39 6.26 -9.57 1.58
CA SER A 39 5.67 -8.27 1.21
C SER A 39 4.34 -8.02 1.94
N TYR A 40 3.44 -9.01 1.96
CA TYR A 40 2.16 -8.88 2.67
C TYR A 40 2.34 -8.73 4.18
N GLY A 41 3.32 -9.43 4.78
CA GLY A 41 3.61 -9.33 6.21
C GLY A 41 4.03 -7.90 6.59
N LEU A 42 4.93 -7.32 5.80
CA LEU A 42 5.40 -5.95 5.97
C LEU A 42 4.28 -4.93 5.77
N LEU A 43 3.49 -5.06 4.71
CA LEU A 43 2.34 -4.18 4.45
C LEU A 43 1.30 -4.26 5.56
N SER A 44 1.01 -5.47 6.05
CA SER A 44 0.07 -5.68 7.16
C SER A 44 0.55 -5.04 8.46
N LYS A 45 1.87 -5.03 8.70
CA LYS A 45 2.45 -4.34 9.85
C LYS A 45 2.27 -2.83 9.71
N LEU A 46 2.58 -2.26 8.54
CA LEU A 46 2.39 -0.83 8.26
C LEU A 46 0.92 -0.39 8.48
N ALA A 47 -0.06 -1.18 8.02
CA ALA A 47 -1.47 -0.90 8.22
C ALA A 47 -1.94 -1.00 9.68
N ARG A 48 -1.23 -1.75 10.53
CA ARG A 48 -1.50 -1.77 11.98
C ARG A 48 -0.90 -0.57 12.68
N ASP A 49 0.28 -0.15 12.25
CA ASP A 49 1.05 0.92 12.88
C ASP A 49 0.57 2.32 12.43
N ASP A 50 -0.04 2.43 11.24
CA ASP A 50 -0.58 3.68 10.68
C ASP A 50 -2.02 3.49 10.17
N PRO A 51 -3.04 4.13 10.79
CA PRO A 51 -4.44 4.01 10.39
C PRO A 51 -4.74 4.63 9.01
N ARG A 52 -3.83 5.43 8.44
CA ARG A 52 -3.95 5.96 7.08
C ARG A 52 -3.52 4.95 6.02
N VAL A 53 -2.94 3.82 6.41
CA VAL A 53 -2.49 2.77 5.51
C VAL A 53 -3.53 1.67 5.44
N ARG A 54 -3.98 1.34 4.22
CA ARG A 54 -4.81 0.16 3.95
C ARG A 54 -4.11 -0.78 2.99
N VAL A 55 -4.42 -2.07 3.13
CA VAL A 55 -3.82 -3.13 2.32
C VAL A 55 -4.90 -4.00 1.74
N ILE A 56 -4.88 -4.18 0.43
CA ILE A 56 -5.73 -5.09 -0.32
C ILE A 56 -4.86 -6.24 -0.77
N LYS A 57 -5.20 -7.47 -0.38
CA LYS A 57 -4.49 -8.67 -0.81
C LYS A 57 -5.32 -9.42 -1.84
N PHE A 58 -4.73 -9.67 -3.00
CA PHE A 58 -5.32 -10.55 -3.99
C PHE A 58 -5.02 -12.02 -3.69
N SER A 59 -5.98 -12.89 -4.01
CA SER A 59 -5.87 -14.35 -3.76
C SER A 59 -4.86 -15.05 -4.68
N ARG A 60 -4.48 -14.40 -5.79
CA ARG A 60 -3.46 -14.81 -6.76
C ARG A 60 -3.02 -13.59 -7.55
N ASN A 61 -1.98 -13.72 -8.36
CA ASN A 61 -1.57 -12.65 -9.28
C ASN A 61 -2.64 -12.47 -10.38
N PHE A 62 -3.25 -11.29 -10.44
CA PHE A 62 -4.23 -10.90 -11.45
C PHE A 62 -3.67 -9.88 -12.46
N GLY A 63 -2.48 -9.33 -12.19
CA GLY A 63 -1.79 -8.41 -13.06
C GLY A 63 -2.08 -6.93 -12.73
N HIS A 64 -1.13 -6.09 -13.13
CA HIS A 64 -1.00 -4.70 -12.70
C HIS A 64 -2.25 -3.82 -12.93
N GLN A 65 -2.96 -4.02 -14.05
CA GLN A 65 -4.16 -3.24 -14.38
C GLN A 65 -5.29 -3.48 -13.36
N ILE A 66 -5.49 -4.72 -12.93
CA ILE A 66 -6.55 -5.08 -11.97
C ILE A 66 -6.20 -4.57 -10.58
N ALA A 67 -4.91 -4.56 -10.22
CA ALA A 67 -4.43 -4.01 -8.97
C ALA A 67 -4.72 -2.51 -8.84
N ILE A 68 -4.50 -1.73 -9.91
CA ILE A 68 -4.81 -0.29 -9.92
C ILE A 68 -6.32 -0.06 -9.77
N THR A 69 -7.15 -0.76 -10.53
CA THR A 69 -8.62 -0.61 -10.45
C THR A 69 -9.13 -0.93 -9.05
N ALA A 70 -8.69 -2.05 -8.44
CA ALA A 70 -9.12 -2.39 -7.09
C ALA A 70 -8.67 -1.37 -6.04
N GLY A 71 -7.46 -0.81 -6.21
CA GLY A 71 -6.98 0.28 -5.37
C GLY A 71 -7.89 1.50 -5.43
N LEU A 72 -8.30 1.91 -6.64
CA LEU A 72 -9.22 3.03 -6.84
C LEU A 72 -10.64 2.75 -6.32
N ASP A 73 -11.14 1.51 -6.47
CA ASP A 73 -12.48 1.14 -6.00
C ASP A 73 -12.59 1.12 -4.46
N HIS A 74 -11.47 0.99 -3.76
CA HIS A 74 -11.41 0.83 -2.29
C HIS A 74 -10.85 2.06 -1.55
N THR A 75 -10.47 3.13 -2.25
CA THR A 75 -10.12 4.41 -1.62
C THR A 75 -11.40 5.09 -1.13
N ARG A 76 -11.33 5.78 0.01
CA ARG A 76 -12.50 6.46 0.59
C ARG A 76 -12.53 7.97 0.37
N GLY A 77 -11.46 8.52 -0.21
CA GLY A 77 -11.30 9.98 -0.37
C GLY A 77 -10.76 10.58 0.91
#